data_AF-A0A9P9IKF2-F1
#
_entry.id   AF-A0A9P9IKF2-F1
#
_cell.length_a   1.000
_cell.length_b   1.000
_cell.length_c   1.000
_cell.angle_alpha   90.00
_cell.angle_beta   90.00
_cell.angle_gamma   90.00
#
_symmetry.space_group_name_H-M   'P 1'
#
loop_
_entity.id
_entity.type
_entity.pdbx_description
1 polymer ?
#
loop_
_entity_poly.entity_id
_entity_poly.type
_entity_poly.pdbx_seq_one_letter_code
_entity_poly.pdbx_strand_id
1 'polypeptide(L)'
;MAPPYHRSGHLRRWQHDRYRPYHLPDHDIKTAGPHVIYADKALPKNFAKPLTCFFWKHHGKCNKRDIDCAYAHWDTGHSATAPITLPSENGIESLAGRNAERQLSGTGHSVSIGTDRAESVQHNASIRSLEKEIRQKERDLRLREERFDKYVEEKENDLDIREECIARKEEALALGQSAEYEAP
;
A
#
# COMPACT_ATOMS: atom_id res chain seq x y z
N MET A 1 -13.89 29.06 -47.47
CA MET A 1 -14.93 28.02 -47.35
C MET A 1 -14.69 27.27 -46.06
N ALA A 2 -15.50 27.54 -45.03
CA ALA A 2 -15.43 26.91 -43.71
C ALA A 2 -16.81 26.30 -43.40
N PRO A 3 -16.89 25.09 -42.80
CA PRO A 3 -18.15 24.56 -42.33
C PRO A 3 -18.50 25.06 -40.91
N PRO A 4 -19.76 25.45 -40.64
CA PRO A 4 -20.20 25.84 -39.31
C PRO A 4 -21.28 24.90 -38.77
N TYR A 5 -21.01 23.93 -37.89
CA TYR A 5 -22.13 23.25 -37.20
C TYR A 5 -21.81 22.82 -35.78
N HIS A 6 -22.52 23.47 -34.86
CA HIS A 6 -22.78 23.07 -33.49
C HIS A 6 -23.19 21.59 -33.36
N ARG A 7 -22.69 20.92 -32.32
CA ARG A 7 -23.46 19.91 -31.57
C ARG A 7 -23.29 20.10 -30.07
N SER A 8 -24.20 20.89 -29.52
CA SER A 8 -24.70 20.76 -28.16
C SER A 8 -25.34 19.38 -28.01
N GLY A 9 -25.04 18.64 -26.93
CA GLY A 9 -25.68 17.34 -26.72
C GLY A 9 -25.25 16.59 -25.48
N HIS A 10 -25.92 16.90 -24.36
CA HIS A 10 -26.17 16.01 -23.22
C HIS A 10 -24.97 15.54 -22.38
N LEU A 11 -24.59 16.40 -21.42
CA LEU A 11 -24.14 15.93 -20.10
C LEU A 11 -25.27 15.08 -19.50
N ARG A 12 -25.10 13.76 -19.53
CA ARG A 12 -25.94 12.84 -18.75
C ARG A 12 -25.69 13.14 -17.28
N ARG A 13 -26.62 13.91 -16.71
CA ARG A 13 -26.83 14.04 -15.28
C ARG A 13 -27.03 12.64 -14.73
N TRP A 14 -25.98 12.07 -14.10
CA TRP A 14 -26.11 10.88 -13.29
C TRP A 14 -27.07 11.22 -12.16
N GLN A 15 -28.33 10.87 -12.37
CA GLN A 15 -29.33 10.86 -11.32
C GLN A 15 -28.79 9.86 -10.30
N HIS A 16 -28.45 10.37 -9.12
CA HIS A 16 -28.27 9.56 -7.92
C HIS A 16 -29.61 8.88 -7.66
N ASP A 17 -29.78 7.72 -8.28
CA ASP A 17 -30.94 6.87 -8.09
C ASP A 17 -30.89 6.42 -6.64
N ARG A 18 -31.70 7.10 -5.83
CA ARG A 18 -32.46 6.54 -4.72
C ARG A 18 -31.68 5.50 -3.92
N TYR A 19 -30.88 6.02 -2.99
CA TYR A 19 -30.63 5.31 -1.73
C TYR A 19 -31.99 5.11 -1.05
N ARG A 20 -32.69 4.03 -1.43
CA ARG A 20 -33.93 3.59 -0.82
C ARG A 20 -33.50 2.99 0.51
N PRO A 21 -33.77 3.61 1.67
CA PRO A 21 -33.46 2.98 2.95
C PRO A 21 -34.26 1.68 2.98
N TYR A 22 -33.56 0.55 3.01
CA TYR A 22 -34.22 -0.72 3.22
C TYR A 22 -34.81 -0.67 4.63
N HIS A 23 -36.13 -0.48 4.71
CA HIS A 23 -36.90 -0.90 5.86
C HIS A 23 -36.68 -2.42 5.98
N LEU A 24 -35.75 -2.80 6.84
CA LEU A 24 -35.57 -4.16 7.28
C LEU A 24 -36.85 -4.56 8.02
N PRO A 25 -37.57 -5.60 7.59
CA PRO A 25 -38.63 -6.17 8.40
C PRO A 25 -38.04 -6.67 9.72
N ASP A 26 -38.71 -6.33 10.83
CA ASP A 26 -38.42 -6.76 12.19
C ASP A 26 -38.52 -8.28 12.31
N HIS A 27 -37.50 -8.99 11.84
CA HIS A 27 -37.31 -10.40 12.12
C HIS A 27 -36.42 -10.50 13.36
N ASP A 28 -37.03 -10.99 14.44
CA ASP A 28 -36.43 -11.42 15.71
C ASP A 28 -34.95 -11.83 15.59
N ILE A 29 -34.04 -10.87 15.79
CA ILE A 29 -32.59 -11.13 15.98
C ILE A 29 -32.42 -11.59 17.43
N LYS A 30 -32.82 -12.83 17.71
CA LYS A 30 -32.44 -13.50 18.95
C LYS A 30 -31.01 -14.02 18.80
N THR A 31 -30.10 -13.36 19.54
CA THR A 31 -28.80 -13.89 19.99
C THR A 31 -27.80 -14.30 18.91
N ALA A 32 -27.38 -13.36 18.06
CA ALA A 32 -25.99 -13.37 17.58
C ALA A 32 -25.23 -12.32 18.40
N GLY A 33 -24.14 -12.72 19.06
CA GLY A 33 -23.25 -11.79 19.75
C GLY A 33 -22.74 -10.68 18.81
N PRO A 34 -21.98 -9.69 19.32
CA PRO A 34 -21.43 -8.64 18.47
C PRO A 34 -20.60 -9.31 17.37
N HIS A 35 -21.18 -9.39 16.17
CA HIS A 35 -20.53 -9.89 14.98
C HIS A 35 -19.57 -8.79 14.59
N VAL A 36 -18.43 -8.75 15.29
CA VAL A 36 -17.27 -8.00 14.87
C VAL A 36 -17.07 -8.46 13.45
N ILE A 37 -17.33 -7.58 12.48
CA ILE A 37 -17.06 -7.82 11.07
C ILE A 37 -15.54 -7.85 10.98
N TYR A 38 -14.96 -8.98 11.39
CA TYR A 38 -13.60 -9.33 11.06
C TYR A 38 -13.60 -9.39 9.55
N ALA A 39 -13.15 -8.30 8.95
CA ALA A 39 -12.93 -8.21 7.53
C ALA A 39 -12.06 -9.40 7.17
N ASP A 40 -12.68 -10.41 6.56
CA ASP A 40 -12.02 -11.66 6.24
C ASP A 40 -10.89 -11.32 5.27
N LYS A 41 -9.65 -11.30 5.78
CA LYS A 41 -8.47 -10.94 5.01
C LYS A 41 -8.21 -11.96 3.89
N ALA A 42 -9.00 -13.04 3.79
CA ALA A 42 -9.01 -13.94 2.66
C ALA A 42 -9.67 -13.35 1.39
N LEU A 43 -10.57 -12.36 1.53
CA LEU A 43 -11.28 -11.80 0.39
C LEU A 43 -10.50 -10.63 -0.24
N PRO A 44 -10.34 -10.59 -1.58
CA PRO A 44 -9.67 -9.50 -2.28
C PRO A 44 -10.17 -8.09 -1.96
N LYS A 45 -11.45 -7.92 -1.62
CA LYS A 45 -12.00 -6.62 -1.19
C LYS A 45 -11.46 -6.10 0.15
N ASN A 46 -10.83 -6.96 0.96
CA ASN A 46 -10.28 -6.62 2.27
C ASN A 46 -8.74 -6.49 2.26
N PHE A 47 -8.10 -6.58 1.09
CA PHE A 47 -6.66 -6.35 0.97
C PHE A 47 -6.33 -4.86 1.12
N ALA A 48 -5.07 -4.53 1.43
CA ALA A 48 -4.59 -3.15 1.48
C ALA A 48 -4.80 -2.40 0.14
N LYS A 49 -4.82 -3.14 -0.97
CA LYS A 49 -5.20 -2.67 -2.31
C LYS A 49 -6.37 -3.52 -2.81
N PRO A 50 -7.62 -3.13 -2.53
CA PRO A 50 -8.78 -3.94 -2.88
C PRO A 50 -8.99 -3.97 -4.39
N LEU A 51 -9.51 -5.09 -4.89
CA LEU A 51 -9.84 -5.27 -6.31
C LEU A 51 -11.31 -4.97 -6.58
N THR A 52 -11.58 -4.13 -7.57
CA THR A 52 -12.93 -3.82 -8.07
C THR A 52 -13.52 -5.03 -8.78
N CYS A 53 -14.79 -5.33 -8.49
CA CYS A 53 -15.56 -6.38 -9.14
C CYS A 53 -15.72 -6.10 -10.63
N PHE A 54 -15.27 -7.04 -11.48
CA PHE A 54 -15.35 -6.93 -12.94
C PHE A 54 -16.79 -6.70 -13.43
N PHE A 55 -17.76 -7.49 -12.94
CA PHE A 55 -19.16 -7.37 -13.39
C PHE A 55 -19.80 -6.04 -13.00
N TRP A 56 -19.57 -5.59 -11.76
CA TRP A 56 -20.07 -4.30 -11.30
C TRP A 56 -19.47 -3.15 -12.13
N LYS A 57 -18.16 -3.18 -12.39
CA LYS A 57 -17.47 -2.12 -13.16
C LYS A 57 -17.91 -2.06 -14.61
N HIS A 58 -18.06 -3.21 -15.28
CA HIS A 58 -18.36 -3.25 -16.72
C HIS A 58 -19.86 -3.26 -17.05
N HIS A 59 -20.70 -3.85 -16.20
CA HIS A 59 -22.14 -3.97 -16.45
C HIS A 59 -23.00 -3.12 -15.53
N GLY A 60 -22.39 -2.40 -14.57
CA GLY A 60 -23.10 -1.62 -13.55
C GLY A 60 -23.85 -2.48 -12.52
N LYS A 61 -23.77 -3.81 -12.62
CA LYS A 61 -24.47 -4.75 -11.75
C LYS A 61 -23.66 -6.05 -11.57
N CYS A 62 -23.68 -6.58 -10.35
CA CYS A 62 -23.20 -7.92 -10.04
C CYS A 62 -24.35 -8.74 -9.46
N ASN A 63 -24.42 -10.04 -9.77
CA ASN A 63 -25.47 -10.92 -9.28
C ASN A 63 -25.29 -11.29 -7.79
N LYS A 64 -24.13 -10.97 -7.19
CA LYS A 64 -23.85 -11.15 -5.76
C LYS A 64 -24.13 -9.85 -5.01
N ARG A 65 -24.57 -9.93 -3.75
CA ARG A 65 -24.65 -8.76 -2.85
C ARG A 65 -23.23 -8.30 -2.51
N ASP A 66 -23.07 -7.05 -2.09
CA ASP A 66 -21.75 -6.49 -1.73
C ASP A 66 -21.05 -7.29 -0.61
N ILE A 67 -21.81 -7.76 0.39
CA ILE A 67 -21.27 -8.60 1.46
C ILE A 67 -20.82 -9.98 0.97
N ASP A 68 -21.50 -10.56 -0.02
CA ASP A 68 -21.23 -11.90 -0.56
C ASP A 68 -20.23 -11.91 -1.73
N CYS A 69 -19.93 -10.74 -2.29
CA CYS A 69 -18.95 -10.61 -3.37
C CYS A 69 -17.54 -10.60 -2.78
N ALA A 70 -16.61 -11.34 -3.40
CA ALA A 70 -15.20 -11.36 -2.99
C ALA A 70 -14.45 -10.06 -3.39
N TYR A 71 -15.04 -9.29 -4.30
CA TYR A 71 -14.48 -8.07 -4.88
C TYR A 71 -15.33 -6.85 -4.52
N ALA A 72 -14.73 -5.66 -4.55
CA ALA A 72 -15.38 -4.40 -4.19
C ALA A 72 -16.42 -3.95 -5.24
N HIS A 73 -17.61 -3.52 -4.81
CA HIS A 73 -18.61 -2.84 -5.67
C HIS A 73 -18.45 -1.31 -5.65
N TRP A 74 -17.20 -0.84 -5.70
CA TRP A 74 -16.81 0.55 -5.91
C TRP A 74 -15.48 0.57 -6.67
N ASP A 75 -15.17 1.68 -7.35
CA ASP A 75 -13.90 1.78 -8.10
C ASP A 75 -12.73 1.99 -7.13
N THR A 76 -11.82 1.03 -7.11
CA THR A 76 -10.61 1.03 -6.26
C THR A 76 -9.36 1.45 -7.03
N GLY A 77 -9.49 1.74 -8.33
CA GLY A 77 -8.35 1.95 -9.23
C GLY A 77 -7.67 0.65 -9.69
N HIS A 78 -8.04 -0.50 -9.14
CA HIS A 78 -7.50 -1.81 -9.50
C HIS A 78 -8.64 -2.78 -9.83
N SER A 79 -8.82 -3.14 -11.10
CA SER A 79 -9.91 -4.04 -11.52
C SER A 79 -9.50 -5.51 -11.44
N ALA A 80 -10.41 -6.36 -10.99
CA ALA A 80 -10.28 -7.80 -11.20
C ALA A 80 -10.32 -8.13 -12.71
N THR A 81 -9.67 -9.23 -13.09
CA THR A 81 -9.72 -9.78 -14.44
C THR A 81 -11.09 -10.36 -14.76
N ALA A 82 -11.42 -10.45 -16.05
CA ALA A 82 -12.62 -11.13 -16.50
C ALA A 82 -12.60 -12.61 -16.05
N PRO A 83 -13.74 -13.16 -15.59
CA PRO A 83 -13.80 -14.58 -15.24
C PRO A 83 -13.60 -15.44 -16.48
N ILE A 84 -12.84 -16.52 -16.33
CA ILE A 84 -12.58 -17.49 -17.39
C ILE A 84 -13.50 -18.68 -17.14
N THR A 85 -14.26 -19.07 -18.16
CA THR A 85 -15.09 -20.27 -18.14
C THR A 85 -14.29 -21.45 -18.66
N LEU A 86 -14.03 -22.43 -17.81
CA LEU A 86 -13.37 -23.67 -18.20
C LEU A 86 -14.39 -24.83 -18.18
N PRO A 87 -14.40 -25.72 -19.18
CA PRO A 87 -15.15 -26.96 -19.09
C PRO A 87 -14.51 -27.85 -18.02
N SER A 88 -15.31 -28.29 -17.05
CA SER A 88 -14.97 -29.22 -15.98
C SER A 88 -15.78 -30.50 -16.14
N GLU A 89 -15.33 -31.61 -15.55
CA GLU A 89 -15.99 -32.93 -15.67
C GLU A 89 -17.46 -32.90 -15.21
N ASN A 90 -17.80 -31.98 -14.30
CA ASN A 90 -19.15 -31.82 -13.74
C ASN A 90 -19.92 -30.60 -14.30
N GLY A 91 -19.42 -29.93 -15.36
CA GLY A 91 -20.08 -28.77 -15.97
C GLY A 91 -19.15 -27.59 -16.29
N ILE A 92 -19.71 -26.39 -16.47
CA ILE A 92 -18.91 -25.18 -16.75
C ILE A 92 -18.55 -24.52 -15.42
N GLU A 93 -17.26 -24.49 -15.08
CA GLU A 93 -16.76 -23.81 -13.88
C GLU A 93 -16.22 -22.42 -14.26
N SER A 94 -16.66 -21.40 -13.52
CA SER A 94 -16.17 -20.03 -13.67
C SER A 94 -15.11 -19.74 -12.63
N LEU A 95 -13.85 -19.68 -13.04
CA LEU A 95 -12.73 -19.32 -12.18
C LEU A 95 -12.35 -17.85 -12.39
N ALA A 96 -12.27 -17.10 -11.30
CA ALA A 96 -11.88 -15.69 -11.32
C ALA A 96 -10.53 -15.48 -10.61
N GLY A 97 -9.73 -14.53 -11.11
CA GLY A 97 -8.48 -14.09 -10.48
C GLY A 97 -7.27 -15.02 -10.67
N ARG A 98 -6.34 -15.01 -9.72
CA ARG A 98 -5.02 -15.69 -9.79
C ARG A 98 -5.11 -17.21 -10.00
N ASN A 99 -6.22 -17.84 -9.61
CA ASN A 99 -6.43 -19.27 -9.82
C ASN A 99 -6.71 -19.60 -11.29
N ALA A 100 -7.36 -18.69 -12.03
CA ALA A 100 -7.58 -18.85 -13.46
C ALA A 100 -6.26 -18.74 -14.24
N GLU A 101 -5.38 -17.83 -13.82
CA GLU A 101 -4.05 -17.65 -14.42
C GLU A 101 -3.17 -18.89 -14.19
N ARG A 102 -3.18 -19.46 -12.98
CA ARG A 102 -2.44 -20.69 -12.68
C ARG A 102 -2.92 -21.90 -13.49
N GLN A 103 -4.22 -22.03 -13.75
CA GLN A 103 -4.75 -23.14 -14.56
C GLN A 103 -4.48 -22.96 -16.06
N LEU A 104 -4.57 -21.74 -16.59
CA LEU A 104 -4.12 -21.45 -17.97
C LEU A 104 -2.62 -21.71 -18.14
N SER A 105 -1.82 -21.47 -17.10
CA SER A 105 -0.38 -21.74 -17.08
C SER A 105 -0.05 -23.24 -16.98
N GLY A 106 -1.00 -24.08 -16.52
CA GLY A 106 -0.79 -25.51 -16.26
C GLY A 106 -0.81 -26.39 -17.51
N THR A 107 -1.41 -25.92 -18.60
CA THR A 107 -1.44 -26.60 -19.90
C THR A 107 -0.63 -25.82 -20.93
N GLY A 108 0.66 -26.14 -21.03
CA GLY A 108 1.39 -25.92 -22.29
C GLY A 108 2.20 -24.63 -22.46
N HIS A 109 2.54 -23.91 -21.40
CA HIS A 109 3.76 -23.11 -21.39
C HIS A 109 4.77 -23.75 -20.44
N SER A 110 5.32 -24.88 -20.90
CA SER A 110 6.77 -24.99 -20.89
C SER A 110 7.27 -23.68 -21.48
N VAL A 111 7.53 -22.67 -20.62
CA VAL A 111 8.44 -21.59 -20.98
C VAL A 111 9.61 -22.34 -21.57
N SER A 112 9.85 -22.17 -22.87
CA SER A 112 11.01 -22.71 -23.52
C SER A 112 12.19 -22.22 -22.71
N ILE A 113 12.68 -23.03 -21.77
CA ILE A 113 13.95 -22.88 -21.07
C ILE A 113 14.99 -23.20 -22.13
N GLY A 114 15.04 -22.29 -23.09
CA GLY A 114 15.95 -22.15 -24.20
C GLY A 114 16.25 -20.65 -24.33
N THR A 115 16.25 -19.92 -23.20
CA THR A 115 17.06 -18.71 -23.12
C THR A 115 18.49 -19.18 -23.37
N ASP A 116 19.05 -18.76 -24.49
CA ASP A 116 20.37 -19.13 -24.92
C ASP A 116 21.33 -19.02 -23.73
N ARG A 117 22.10 -20.09 -23.46
CA ARG A 117 23.03 -20.18 -22.32
C ARG A 117 23.92 -18.93 -22.21
N ALA A 118 24.20 -18.27 -23.32
CA ALA A 118 24.90 -17.01 -23.41
C ALA A 118 24.16 -15.83 -22.74
N GLU A 119 22.86 -15.66 -22.96
CA GLU A 119 22.06 -14.60 -22.33
C GLU A 119 21.97 -14.80 -20.83
N SER A 120 21.82 -16.06 -20.38
CA SER A 120 21.86 -16.39 -18.95
C SER A 120 23.21 -16.05 -18.32
N VAL A 121 24.32 -16.33 -19.01
CA VAL A 121 25.66 -15.96 -18.55
C VAL A 121 25.83 -14.44 -18.46
N GLN A 122 25.34 -13.70 -19.45
CA GLN A 122 25.37 -12.23 -19.44
C GLN A 122 24.53 -11.67 -18.28
N HIS A 123 23.31 -12.17 -18.09
CA HIS A 123 22.44 -11.75 -16.98
C HIS A 123 23.08 -12.00 -15.61
N ASN A 124 23.67 -13.19 -15.42
CA ASN A 124 24.38 -13.53 -14.19
C ASN A 124 25.62 -12.64 -13.96
N ALA A 125 26.32 -12.25 -15.02
CA ALA A 125 27.43 -11.30 -14.91
C ALA A 125 26.93 -9.90 -14.49
N SER A 126 25.81 -9.43 -15.05
CA SER A 126 25.17 -8.18 -14.64
C SER A 126 24.74 -8.20 -13.18
N ILE A 127 24.12 -9.30 -12.72
CA ILE A 127 23.75 -9.47 -11.29
C ILE A 127 24.99 -9.35 -10.41
N ARG A 128 26.07 -10.08 -10.72
CA ARG A 128 27.32 -10.03 -9.93
C ARG A 128 27.94 -8.63 -9.91
N SER A 129 27.81 -7.88 -10.99
CA SER A 129 28.27 -6.48 -11.04
C SER A 129 27.44 -5.59 -10.12
N LEU A 130 26.11 -5.71 -10.18
CA LEU A 130 25.20 -4.95 -9.31
C LEU A 130 25.41 -5.30 -7.84
N GLU A 131 25.61 -6.58 -7.51
CA GLU A 131 25.94 -7.01 -6.14
C GLU A 131 27.24 -6.41 -5.61
N LYS A 132 28.24 -6.19 -6.47
CA LYS A 132 29.48 -5.50 -6.08
C LYS A 132 29.23 -4.01 -5.85
N GLU A 133 28.45 -3.37 -6.72
CA GLU A 133 28.09 -1.96 -6.58
C GLU A 133 27.29 -1.71 -5.30
N ILE A 134 26.30 -2.56 -5.01
CA ILE A 134 25.52 -2.50 -3.76
C ILE A 134 26.44 -2.64 -2.55
N ARG A 135 27.34 -3.63 -2.56
CA ARG A 135 28.33 -3.80 -1.48
C ARG A 135 29.30 -2.61 -1.31
N GLN A 136 29.59 -1.87 -2.38
CA GLN A 136 30.37 -0.63 -2.27
C GLN A 136 29.52 0.48 -1.64
N LYS A 137 28.30 0.70 -2.14
CA LYS A 137 27.37 1.70 -1.61
C LYS A 137 27.05 1.49 -0.13
N GLU A 138 26.88 0.23 0.30
CA GLU A 138 26.68 -0.12 1.71
C GLU A 138 27.91 0.18 2.59
N ARG A 139 29.13 0.10 2.04
CA ARG A 139 30.35 0.51 2.77
C ARG A 139 30.45 2.02 2.87
N ASP A 140 30.17 2.71 1.78
CA ASP A 140 30.21 4.18 1.74
C ASP A 140 29.15 4.80 2.67
N LEU A 141 27.95 4.22 2.72
CA LEU A 141 26.89 4.64 3.65
C LEU A 141 27.32 4.43 5.10
N ARG A 142 27.89 3.27 5.44
CA ARG A 142 28.42 3.00 6.79
C ARG A 142 29.50 4.00 7.21
N LEU A 143 30.42 4.35 6.32
CA LEU A 143 31.44 5.37 6.60
C LEU A 143 30.84 6.77 6.79
N ARG A 144 29.77 7.08 6.05
CA ARG A 144 29.05 8.35 6.20
C ARG A 144 28.29 8.40 7.53
N GLU A 145 27.66 7.30 7.93
CA GLU A 145 26.99 7.15 9.23
C GLU A 145 28.01 7.32 10.36
N GLU A 146 29.14 6.61 10.34
CA GLU A 146 30.18 6.74 11.36
C GLU A 146 30.72 8.18 11.47
N ARG A 147 30.87 8.88 10.34
CA ARG A 147 31.28 10.29 10.33
C ARG A 147 30.22 11.19 10.98
N PHE A 148 28.95 10.92 10.71
CA PHE A 148 27.86 11.70 11.27
C PHE A 148 27.75 11.47 12.78
N ASP A 149 27.90 10.22 13.23
CA ASP A 149 27.90 9.87 14.65
C ASP A 149 29.03 10.58 15.41
N LYS A 150 30.26 10.57 14.88
CA LYS A 150 31.39 11.34 15.44
C LYS A 150 31.10 12.83 15.52
N TYR A 151 30.48 13.39 14.48
CA TYR A 151 30.11 14.81 14.48
C TYR A 151 29.05 15.13 15.54
N VAL A 152 28.07 14.25 15.73
CA VAL A 152 27.06 14.39 16.79
C VAL A 152 27.71 14.31 18.16
N GLU A 153 28.58 13.33 18.40
CA GLU A 153 29.33 13.18 19.65
C GLU A 153 30.19 14.43 19.96
N GLU A 154 30.90 14.98 18.97
CA GLU A 154 31.63 16.25 19.12
C GLU A 154 30.70 17.41 19.52
N LYS A 155 29.50 17.48 18.93
CA LYS A 155 28.53 18.54 19.23
C LYS A 155 27.89 18.38 20.61
N GLU A 156 27.63 17.15 21.04
CA GLU A 156 27.14 16.85 22.39
C GLU A 156 28.19 17.24 23.44
N ASN A 157 29.46 16.85 23.23
CA ASN A 157 30.56 17.28 24.10
C ASN A 157 30.71 18.81 24.18
N ASP A 158 30.59 19.51 23.04
CA ASP A 158 30.61 20.98 23.00
C ASP A 158 29.47 21.59 23.84
N LEU A 159 28.28 20.96 23.84
CA LEU A 159 27.13 21.41 24.61
C LEU A 159 27.34 21.16 26.11
N ASP A 160 27.82 19.98 26.50
CA ASP A 160 28.11 19.65 27.90
C ASP A 160 29.09 20.65 28.53
N ILE A 161 30.15 21.02 27.80
CA ILE A 161 31.12 22.04 28.26
C ILE A 161 30.45 23.40 28.46
N ARG A 162 29.54 23.79 27.57
CA ARG A 162 28.81 25.06 27.68
C ARG A 162 27.85 25.03 28.86
N GLU A 163 27.13 23.93 29.05
CA GLU A 163 26.22 23.75 30.18
C GLU A 163 26.98 23.80 31.51
N GLU A 164 28.14 23.15 31.62
CA GLU A 164 29.00 23.24 32.81
C GLU A 164 29.49 24.68 33.06
N CYS A 165 29.84 25.41 31.99
CA CYS A 165 30.25 26.81 32.10
C CYS A 165 29.11 27.71 32.59
N ILE A 166 27.88 27.49 32.10
CA ILE A 166 26.68 28.21 32.52
C ILE A 166 26.38 27.90 33.99
N ALA A 167 26.38 26.61 34.38
CA ALA A 167 26.13 26.19 35.75
C ALA A 167 27.11 26.86 36.75
N ARG A 168 28.41 26.91 36.43
CA ARG A 168 29.41 27.61 37.26
C ARG A 168 29.13 29.11 37.38
N LYS A 169 28.65 29.76 36.31
CA LYS A 169 28.28 31.19 36.36
C LYS A 169 27.03 31.42 37.19
N GLU A 170 26.04 30.56 37.08
CA GLU A 170 24.81 30.62 37.88
C GLU A 170 25.11 30.44 39.37
N GLU A 171 25.96 29.48 39.73
CA GLU A 171 26.42 29.29 41.11
C GLU A 171 27.14 30.53 41.66
N ALA A 172 28.05 31.11 40.87
CA ALA A 172 28.76 32.33 41.26
C ALA A 172 27.81 33.53 41.45
N LEU A 173 26.80 33.68 40.60
CA LEU A 173 25.78 34.73 40.73
C LEU A 173 24.89 34.53 41.95
N ALA A 174 24.50 33.28 42.25
CA ALA A 174 23.71 32.96 43.44
C ALA A 174 24.46 33.31 44.74
N LEU A 175 25.77 33.01 44.79
CA LEU A 175 26.62 33.39 45.92
C LEU A 175 26.82 34.91 46.02
N GLY A 176 27.00 35.61 44.89
CA GLY A 176 27.14 37.06 44.86
C GLY A 176 25.90 37.81 45.38
N GLN A 177 24.71 37.35 45.00
CA GLN A 177 23.45 37.91 45.51
C GLN A 177 23.28 37.69 47.00
N SER A 178 23.70 36.54 47.53
CA SER A 178 23.59 36.26 48.98
C SER A 178 24.43 37.22 49.84
N ALA A 179 25.56 37.70 49.33
CA ALA A 179 26.44 38.62 50.04
C ALA A 179 25.90 40.07 50.09
N GLU A 180 25.10 40.52 49.11
CA GLU A 180 24.53 41.87 49.10
C GLU A 180 23.42 42.08 50.13
N TYR A 181 22.74 41.02 50.58
CA TYR A 181 21.65 41.11 51.58
C TYR A 181 22.12 41.04 53.04
N GLU A 182 23.40 40.75 53.30
CA GLU A 182 23.98 40.69 54.66
C GLU A 182 24.72 41.99 55.07
N ALA A 183 24.74 43.01 54.21
CA ALA A 183 25.29 44.32 54.57
C ALA A 183 24.30 45.10 55.46
N PRO A 184 24.66 45.45 56.71
CA PRO A 184 23.77 46.06 57.71
C PRO A 184 23.38 47.51 57.44
#